data_AF-A0A0B5BI01-F1
#
_entry.id   AF-A0A0B5BI01-F1
#
_cell.length_a   1.000
_cell.length_b   1.000
_cell.length_c   1.000
_cell.angle_alpha   90.00
_cell.angle_beta   90.00
_cell.angle_gamma   90.00
#
_symmetry.space_group_name_H-M   'P 1'
#
loop_
_entity.id
_entity.type
_entity.pdbx_description
1 polymer ?
#
loop_
_entity_poly.entity_id
_entity_poly.type
_entity_poly.pdbx_seq_one_letter_code
_entity_poly.pdbx_strand_id
1 'polypeptide(L)'
;MNSLLFISDDMRAAELIADLQSHSTARIRLSPDFDQGLKEVFDNRPVAVFIQSEISGISGETVARHIKTLLRGDAPRIVLVHSAPLKPQGGKKWFDGTVDLALPEAELRESFRAEVTAASAGLWQESPAVDAVNPTPVAGFSLQEEEAAAPSVSEVASSPEQGREFEFFDWETPASASAPATSAEPPPAPPVVPEVEEFHPILASDGRMGEPEPSVPPEAVASLPVDLTPAEFVPPAAVTPADVAVPVAVPAPETPPVEPAAPPPVPDQRRLPTVADFNAETIIVPPPEPLDPPGATAAETACGGNRVLFSSVAGVALVAAVCAGVYFYSATPRTELPERKPAGTVPAPPPAPAPHPPSPAPVPAASSPGLPAFIPAAHRDAAYTKTNPGWERYVAKTREFRLFRENGALRAVQIIPRGSAVLPEGVVDGALKDLTGAPSRTVLTRSVTGKYLVERGRTAGNGEFVAYRQKRGGLRGVVISLP
;
A
#
# COMPACT_ATOMS: atom_id res chain seq x y z
N MET A 1 26.55 -9.73 17.30
CA MET A 1 25.81 -8.58 17.86
C MET A 1 24.37 -9.01 18.03
N ASN A 2 23.80 -8.85 19.21
CA ASN A 2 22.42 -9.25 19.45
C ASN A 2 21.50 -8.20 18.82
N SER A 3 20.72 -8.61 17.84
CA SER A 3 19.73 -7.77 17.17
C SER A 3 18.31 -8.23 17.51
N LEU A 4 17.42 -7.25 17.65
CA LEU A 4 15.99 -7.45 17.74
C LEU A 4 15.35 -6.88 16.47
N LEU A 5 14.39 -7.59 15.90
CA LEU A 5 13.68 -7.14 14.71
C LEU A 5 12.20 -6.99 15.01
N PHE A 6 11.62 -5.86 14.63
CA PHE A 6 10.19 -5.62 14.61
C PHE A 6 9.70 -5.60 13.17
N ILE A 7 8.62 -6.36 12.91
CA ILE A 7 7.91 -6.38 11.65
C ILE A 7 6.50 -5.83 11.93
N SER A 8 6.33 -4.52 11.73
CA SER A 8 5.14 -3.78 12.15
C SER A 8 4.97 -2.51 11.31
N ASP A 9 3.76 -2.25 10.83
CA ASP A 9 3.37 -0.99 10.20
C ASP A 9 2.68 -0.01 11.18
N ASP A 10 2.39 -0.46 12.41
CA ASP A 10 1.84 0.36 13.49
C ASP A 10 2.81 1.47 13.96
N MET A 11 2.34 2.72 13.98
CA MET A 11 3.12 3.88 14.45
C MET A 11 3.52 3.77 15.93
N ARG A 12 2.68 3.17 16.78
CA ARG A 12 2.98 2.99 18.21
C ARG A 12 4.14 2.04 18.43
N ALA A 13 4.33 1.07 17.53
CA ALA A 13 5.51 0.22 17.57
C ALA A 13 6.78 1.02 17.30
N ALA A 14 6.74 2.00 16.38
CA ALA A 14 7.88 2.87 16.11
C ALA A 14 8.22 3.78 17.31
N GLU A 15 7.22 4.36 17.96
CA GLU A 15 7.38 5.17 19.18
C GLU A 15 7.95 4.33 20.33
N LEU A 16 7.39 3.14 20.55
CA LEU A 16 7.87 2.18 21.53
C LEU A 16 9.35 1.84 21.27
N ILE A 17 9.73 1.54 20.02
CA ILE A 17 11.13 1.25 19.67
C ILE A 17 12.05 2.43 19.98
N ALA A 18 11.63 3.67 19.70
CA ALA A 18 12.43 4.85 19.98
C ALA A 18 12.73 5.02 21.48
N ASP A 19 11.74 4.77 22.34
CA ASP A 19 11.93 4.80 23.80
C ASP A 19 12.81 3.64 24.30
N LEU A 20 12.55 2.43 23.80
CA LEU A 20 13.27 1.22 24.20
C LEU A 20 14.73 1.21 23.77
N GLN A 21 15.08 1.89 22.68
CA GLN A 21 16.46 1.99 22.19
C GLN A 21 17.41 2.59 23.23
N SER A 22 16.91 3.44 24.14
CA SER A 22 17.72 4.01 25.22
C SER A 22 18.00 3.02 26.37
N HIS A 23 17.13 2.01 26.53
CA HIS A 23 17.19 1.04 27.64
C HIS A 23 17.77 -0.33 27.20
N SER A 24 17.76 -0.62 25.90
CA SER A 24 18.26 -1.87 25.35
C SER A 24 19.69 -1.72 24.85
N THR A 25 20.56 -2.67 25.19
CA THR A 25 21.89 -2.78 24.54
C THR A 25 21.79 -3.43 23.16
N ALA A 26 20.64 -4.03 22.84
CA ALA A 26 20.38 -4.67 21.55
C ALA A 26 20.24 -3.63 20.43
N ARG A 27 20.66 -3.99 19.22
CA ARG A 27 20.30 -3.19 18.03
C ARG A 27 18.88 -3.54 17.62
N ILE A 28 17.93 -2.65 17.90
CA ILE A 28 16.53 -2.80 17.47
C ILE A 28 16.37 -2.26 16.05
N ARG A 29 15.81 -3.07 15.14
CA ARG A 29 15.43 -2.67 13.78
C ARG A 29 13.93 -2.74 13.60
N LEU A 30 13.38 -1.80 12.84
CA LEU A 30 11.97 -1.79 12.42
C LEU A 30 11.89 -2.03 10.92
N SER A 31 11.06 -2.99 10.54
CA SER A 31 10.69 -3.26 9.16
C SER A 31 9.18 -3.01 9.00
N PRO A 32 8.78 -2.00 8.22
CA PRO A 32 7.36 -1.66 8.02
C PRO A 32 6.67 -2.62 7.03
N ASP A 33 7.44 -3.49 6.38
CA ASP A 33 6.96 -4.39 5.34
C ASP A 33 7.35 -5.83 5.67
N PHE A 34 6.45 -6.75 5.35
CA PHE A 34 6.63 -8.16 5.63
C PHE A 34 7.79 -8.78 4.83
N ASP A 35 7.91 -8.50 3.53
CA ASP A 35 8.92 -9.12 2.68
C ASP A 35 10.32 -8.67 3.10
N GLN A 36 10.46 -7.38 3.41
CA GLN A 36 11.71 -6.82 3.94
C GLN A 36 12.04 -7.40 5.31
N GLY A 37 11.05 -7.50 6.21
CA GLY A 37 11.23 -8.10 7.53
C GLY A 37 11.69 -9.55 7.44
N LEU A 38 11.05 -10.34 6.58
CA LEU A 38 11.40 -11.74 6.34
C LEU A 38 12.84 -11.86 5.81
N LYS A 39 13.21 -11.03 4.83
CA LYS A 39 14.59 -10.97 4.32
C LYS A 39 15.59 -10.67 5.44
N GLU A 40 15.28 -9.71 6.30
CA GLU A 40 16.14 -9.35 7.43
C GLU A 40 16.28 -10.45 8.48
N VAL A 41 15.22 -11.24 8.72
CA VAL A 41 15.28 -12.43 9.59
C VAL A 41 16.29 -13.43 9.06
N PHE A 42 16.27 -13.71 7.75
CA PHE A 42 17.18 -14.69 7.14
C PHE A 42 18.62 -14.19 7.05
N ASP A 43 18.80 -12.91 6.72
CA ASP A 43 20.14 -12.34 6.52
C ASP A 43 20.87 -12.08 7.85
N ASN A 44 20.17 -11.55 8.85
CA ASN A 44 20.80 -11.10 10.09
C ASN A 44 20.62 -12.06 11.28
N ARG A 45 19.71 -13.05 11.17
CA ARG A 45 19.36 -14.00 12.23
C ARG A 45 19.23 -13.33 13.61
N PRO A 46 18.22 -12.46 13.81
CA PRO A 46 18.01 -11.77 15.07
C PRO A 46 17.75 -12.76 16.21
N VAL A 47 17.95 -12.34 17.46
CA VAL A 47 17.71 -13.19 18.64
C VAL A 47 16.20 -13.36 18.88
N ALA A 48 15.44 -12.29 18.67
CA ALA A 48 13.98 -12.31 18.70
C ALA A 48 13.39 -11.44 17.59
N VAL A 49 12.20 -11.85 17.15
CA VAL A 49 11.39 -11.17 16.13
C VAL A 49 10.02 -10.86 16.71
N PHE A 50 9.65 -9.58 16.71
CA PHE A 50 8.33 -9.09 17.10
C PHE A 50 7.52 -8.88 15.83
N ILE A 51 6.37 -9.57 15.70
CA ILE A 51 5.58 -9.58 14.46
C ILE A 51 4.18 -9.07 14.77
N GLN A 52 3.74 -8.03 14.08
CA GLN A 52 2.37 -7.54 14.18
C GLN A 52 1.37 -8.63 13.75
N SER A 53 0.29 -8.78 14.52
CA SER A 53 -0.73 -9.82 14.33
C SER A 53 -1.34 -9.83 12.94
N GLU A 54 -1.46 -8.65 12.32
CA GLU A 54 -1.85 -8.45 10.94
C GLU A 54 -1.04 -7.29 10.34
N ILE A 55 -0.29 -7.55 9.26
CA ILE A 55 0.48 -6.55 8.54
C ILE A 55 0.15 -6.64 7.06
N SER A 56 -0.33 -5.54 6.46
CA SER A 56 -0.77 -5.53 5.05
C SER A 56 -1.76 -6.66 4.68
N GLY A 57 -2.63 -7.08 5.61
CA GLY A 57 -3.60 -8.16 5.42
C GLY A 57 -3.03 -9.58 5.54
N ILE A 58 -1.75 -9.72 5.87
CA ILE A 58 -1.11 -11.00 6.13
C ILE A 58 -1.13 -11.24 7.65
N SER A 59 -1.63 -12.40 8.08
CA SER A 59 -1.57 -12.79 9.49
C SER A 59 -0.13 -13.06 9.93
N GLY A 60 0.30 -12.40 11.00
CA GLY A 60 1.61 -12.59 11.62
C GLY A 60 1.85 -14.03 12.10
N GLU A 61 0.80 -14.82 12.34
CA GLU A 61 0.93 -16.24 12.69
C GLU A 61 1.36 -17.11 11.50
N THR A 62 0.85 -16.81 10.30
CA THR A 62 1.29 -17.47 9.07
C THR A 62 2.76 -17.18 8.82
N VAL A 63 3.18 -15.95 9.10
CA VAL A 63 4.59 -15.54 9.04
C VAL A 63 5.44 -16.29 10.06
N ALA A 64 5.01 -16.32 11.32
CA ALA A 64 5.70 -17.02 12.40
C ALA A 64 5.89 -18.51 12.06
N ARG A 65 4.83 -19.16 11.55
CA ARG A 65 4.90 -20.54 11.04
C ARG A 65 5.93 -20.69 9.94
N HIS A 66 5.95 -19.77 8.97
CA HIS A 66 6.89 -19.82 7.85
C HIS A 66 8.35 -19.72 8.32
N ILE A 67 8.65 -18.75 9.20
CA ILE A 67 9.98 -18.57 9.80
C ILE A 67 10.40 -19.83 10.57
N LYS A 68 9.55 -20.35 11.47
CA LYS A 68 9.85 -21.56 12.24
C LYS A 68 10.07 -22.79 11.34
N THR A 69 9.31 -22.91 10.26
CA THR A 69 9.43 -24.05 9.35
C THR A 69 10.73 -24.01 8.54
N LEU A 70 11.14 -22.83 8.09
CA LEU A 70 12.35 -22.65 7.28
C LEU A 70 13.63 -22.71 8.12
N LEU A 71 13.63 -22.11 9.31
CA LEU A 71 14.80 -22.08 10.19
C LEU A 71 14.90 -23.29 11.13
N ARG A 72 13.80 -24.03 11.33
CA ARG A 72 13.73 -25.23 12.18
C ARG A 72 14.26 -24.95 13.59
N GLY A 73 15.36 -25.59 13.98
CA GLY A 73 15.96 -25.47 15.31
C GLY A 73 16.67 -24.13 15.57
N ASP A 74 17.00 -23.39 14.52
CA ASP A 74 17.66 -22.09 14.62
C ASP A 74 16.67 -20.92 14.52
N ALA A 75 15.37 -21.19 14.69
CA ALA A 75 14.36 -20.14 14.60
C ALA A 75 14.54 -19.13 15.76
N PRO A 76 14.49 -17.82 15.49
CA PRO A 76 14.51 -16.82 16.54
C PRO A 76 13.28 -16.97 17.43
N ARG A 77 13.34 -16.42 18.65
CA ARG A 77 12.14 -16.32 19.50
C ARG A 77 11.15 -15.39 18.81
N ILE A 78 9.92 -15.85 18.58
CA ILE A 78 8.90 -15.07 17.89
C ILE A 78 7.87 -14.59 18.89
N VAL A 79 7.64 -13.28 18.94
CA VAL A 79 6.66 -12.63 19.81
C VAL A 79 5.61 -11.97 18.93
N LEU A 80 4.34 -12.32 19.13
CA LEU A 80 3.24 -11.74 18.37
C LEU A 80 2.76 -10.44 19.04
N VAL A 81 2.76 -9.35 18.29
CA VAL A 81 2.34 -8.03 18.76
C VAL A 81 0.93 -7.77 18.24
N HIS A 82 -0.04 -7.51 19.11
CA HIS A 82 -1.43 -7.33 18.70
C HIS A 82 -2.03 -6.04 19.27
N SER A 83 -2.91 -5.39 18.51
CA SER A 83 -3.65 -4.20 18.96
C SER A 83 -5.10 -4.53 19.33
N ALA A 84 -5.55 -5.75 19.03
CA ALA A 84 -6.88 -6.26 19.33
C ALA A 84 -6.78 -7.57 20.13
N PRO A 85 -7.76 -7.89 20.98
CA PRO A 85 -7.74 -9.12 21.77
C PRO A 85 -7.64 -10.33 20.85
N LEU A 86 -6.60 -11.14 21.08
CA LEU A 86 -6.37 -12.37 20.33
C LEU A 86 -7.48 -13.38 20.63
N LYS A 87 -8.03 -14.00 19.58
CA LYS A 87 -8.94 -15.13 19.76
C LYS A 87 -8.17 -16.29 20.39
N PRO A 88 -8.77 -17.03 21.35
CA PRO A 88 -8.12 -18.17 21.97
C PRO A 88 -7.72 -19.17 20.88
N GLN A 89 -6.41 -19.34 20.72
CA GLN A 89 -5.82 -20.23 19.73
C GLN A 89 -5.93 -21.67 20.23
N GLY A 90 -6.89 -22.44 19.70
CA GLY A 90 -7.10 -23.85 20.04
C GLY A 90 -6.09 -24.83 19.40
N GLY A 91 -4.88 -24.39 19.03
CA GLY A 91 -3.95 -25.18 18.23
C GLY A 91 -2.48 -25.03 18.63
N LYS A 92 -1.60 -25.62 17.81
CA LYS A 92 -0.14 -25.51 17.97
C LYS A 92 0.28 -24.04 17.85
N LYS A 93 0.84 -23.48 18.91
CA LYS A 93 1.36 -22.11 18.93
C LYS A 93 2.64 -22.02 18.08
N TRP A 94 2.64 -21.11 17.11
CA TRP A 94 3.79 -20.85 16.22
C TRP A 94 4.67 -19.70 16.71
N PHE A 95 4.27 -19.04 17.79
CA PHE A 95 4.98 -17.97 18.47
C PHE A 95 5.22 -18.38 19.93
N ASP A 96 6.20 -17.74 20.56
CA ASP A 96 6.70 -18.05 21.89
C ASP A 96 6.14 -17.09 22.96
N GLY A 97 5.74 -15.88 22.56
CA GLY A 97 5.17 -14.85 23.43
C GLY A 97 4.18 -13.95 22.71
N THR A 98 3.50 -13.08 23.47
CA THR A 98 2.52 -12.12 22.95
C THR A 98 2.63 -10.78 23.68
N VAL A 99 2.51 -9.67 22.96
CA VAL A 99 2.50 -8.32 23.52
C VAL A 99 1.27 -7.58 23.01
N ASP A 100 0.51 -6.99 23.92
CA ASP A 100 -0.70 -6.23 23.61
C ASP A 100 -0.38 -4.73 23.53
N LEU A 101 -0.43 -4.17 22.32
CA LEU A 101 -0.25 -2.74 22.08
C LEU A 101 -1.41 -1.93 22.65
N ALA A 102 -2.59 -2.51 22.90
CA ALA A 102 -3.71 -1.77 23.49
C ALA A 102 -3.48 -1.39 24.96
N LEU A 103 -2.45 -1.97 25.61
CA LEU A 103 -2.12 -1.66 26.99
C LEU A 103 -1.62 -0.20 27.15
N PRO A 104 -1.83 0.39 28.35
CA PRO A 104 -1.17 1.64 28.73
C PRO A 104 0.35 1.51 28.59
N GLU A 105 1.02 2.61 28.25
CA GLU A 105 2.45 2.61 27.90
C GLU A 105 3.34 2.00 29.00
N ALA A 106 3.02 2.22 30.28
CA ALA A 106 3.75 1.64 31.40
C ALA A 106 3.68 0.10 31.42
N GLU A 107 2.49 -0.47 31.23
CA GLU A 107 2.26 -1.91 31.19
C GLU A 107 2.83 -2.53 29.90
N LEU A 108 2.72 -1.82 28.78
CA LEU A 108 3.32 -2.22 27.50
C LEU A 108 4.84 -2.32 27.61
N ARG A 109 5.48 -1.34 28.26
CA ARG A 109 6.94 -1.36 28.51
C ARG A 109 7.35 -2.55 29.38
N GLU A 110 6.60 -2.85 30.43
CA GLU A 110 6.87 -3.99 31.30
C GLU A 110 6.68 -5.33 30.57
N SER A 111 5.59 -5.47 29.81
CA SER A 111 5.30 -6.65 28.98
C SER A 111 6.40 -6.87 27.93
N PHE A 112 6.80 -5.81 27.23
CA PHE A 112 7.89 -5.88 26.26
C PHE A 112 9.23 -6.26 26.92
N ARG A 113 9.55 -5.64 28.05
CA ARG A 113 10.74 -5.93 28.83
C ARG A 113 10.79 -7.41 29.22
N ALA A 114 9.68 -7.96 29.71
CA ALA A 114 9.58 -9.36 30.09
C ALA A 114 9.90 -10.29 28.89
N GLU A 115 9.37 -9.99 27.70
CA GLU A 115 9.65 -10.77 26.50
C GLU A 115 11.09 -10.63 25.99
N VAL A 116 11.69 -9.44 26.07
CA VAL A 116 13.11 -9.25 25.71
C VAL A 116 14.05 -9.96 26.68
N THR A 117 13.79 -9.85 27.99
CA THR A 117 14.57 -10.57 29.00
C THR A 117 14.44 -12.09 28.81
N ALA A 118 13.25 -12.57 28.45
CA ALA A 118 13.03 -13.98 28.13
C ALA A 118 13.68 -14.43 26.81
N ALA A 119 13.94 -13.51 25.87
CA ALA A 119 14.74 -13.78 24.68
C ALA A 119 16.23 -13.86 25.00
N SER A 120 16.74 -12.94 25.83
CA SER A 120 18.13 -12.93 26.29
C SER A 120 18.28 -12.07 27.54
N ALA A 121 18.71 -12.69 28.63
CA ALA A 121 18.88 -12.04 29.93
C ALA A 121 19.89 -10.87 29.93
N GLY A 122 20.77 -10.78 28.94
CA GLY A 122 21.79 -9.73 28.84
C GLY A 122 21.44 -8.56 27.92
N LEU A 123 20.24 -8.53 27.32
CA LEU A 123 19.88 -7.49 26.35
C LEU A 123 19.29 -6.22 26.97
N TRP A 124 18.77 -6.34 28.18
CA TRP A 124 18.11 -5.25 28.89
C TRP A 124 19.03 -4.69 29.96
N GLN A 125 19.32 -3.39 29.89
CA GLN A 125 19.95 -2.70 31.01
C GLN A 125 18.83 -2.17 31.89
N GLU A 126 18.76 -2.66 33.12
CA GLU A 126 18.11 -1.88 34.17
C GLU A 126 18.91 -0.60 34.28
N SER A 127 18.37 0.50 33.73
CA SER A 127 18.78 1.81 34.20
C SER A 127 18.67 1.73 35.71
N PRO A 128 19.79 1.91 36.45
CA PRO A 128 19.68 2.03 37.89
C PRO A 128 18.68 3.15 38.09
N ALA A 129 17.52 2.81 38.66
CA ALA A 129 16.51 3.80 38.96
C ALA A 129 17.29 4.94 39.61
N VAL A 130 17.26 6.11 38.99
CA VAL A 130 17.83 7.31 39.58
C VAL A 130 16.90 7.53 40.76
N ASP A 131 17.17 6.81 41.84
CA ASP A 131 16.43 6.84 43.07
C ASP A 131 16.33 8.31 43.36
N ALA A 132 15.07 8.77 43.32
CA ALA A 132 14.70 10.14 43.54
C ALA A 132 15.61 10.66 44.65
N VAL A 133 16.46 11.61 44.29
CA VAL A 133 17.21 12.40 45.26
C VAL A 133 16.16 12.85 46.24
N ASN A 134 16.16 12.19 47.40
CA ASN A 134 15.27 12.45 48.49
C ASN A 134 15.33 13.97 48.68
N PRO A 135 14.25 14.73 48.44
CA PRO A 135 14.28 16.15 48.72
C PRO A 135 14.44 16.22 50.24
N THR A 136 15.69 16.35 50.67
CA THR A 136 16.00 16.66 52.05
C THR A 136 15.24 17.96 52.29
N PRO A 137 14.29 17.99 53.22
CA PRO A 137 13.55 19.20 53.51
C PRO A 137 14.56 20.19 54.09
N VAL A 138 15.09 21.07 53.25
CA VAL A 138 15.88 22.20 53.70
C VAL A 138 14.89 23.14 54.35
N ALA A 139 14.75 22.98 55.66
CA ALA A 139 14.05 23.92 56.50
C ALA A 139 14.72 25.29 56.37
N GLY A 140 13.94 26.28 55.95
CA GLY A 140 14.22 27.69 56.15
C GLY A 140 15.17 28.32 55.14
N PHE A 141 14.62 28.92 54.09
CA PHE A 141 15.18 30.17 53.58
C PHE A 141 14.05 31.18 53.41
N SER A 142 14.14 32.22 54.23
CA SER A 142 13.22 33.35 54.33
C SER A 142 13.09 34.11 53.03
N LEU A 143 11.88 34.61 52.80
CA LEU A 143 11.55 35.72 51.91
C LEU A 143 12.45 36.92 52.20
N GLN A 144 13.13 37.41 51.17
CA GLN A 144 13.51 38.82 51.11
C GLN A 144 13.20 39.35 49.71
N GLU A 145 12.14 40.14 49.70
CA GLU A 145 11.71 41.08 48.68
C GLU A 145 12.82 42.13 48.51
N GLU A 146 13.43 42.20 47.33
CA GLU A 146 14.25 43.35 46.96
C GLU A 146 13.96 43.79 45.52
N GLU A 147 13.62 45.06 45.48
CA GLU A 147 13.10 45.90 44.42
C GLU A 147 14.24 46.44 43.53
N ALA A 148 13.96 46.53 42.23
CA ALA A 148 14.53 47.44 41.24
C ALA A 148 16.07 47.66 41.17
N ALA A 149 16.67 47.21 40.05
CA ALA A 149 17.58 48.06 39.25
C ALA A 149 17.90 47.39 37.89
N ALA A 150 17.58 48.10 36.79
CA ALA A 150 18.30 47.92 35.52
C ALA A 150 19.78 48.28 35.72
N PRO A 151 20.72 47.77 34.89
CA PRO A 151 21.11 48.59 33.75
C PRO A 151 21.71 47.86 32.53
N SER A 152 21.76 48.64 31.44
CA SER A 152 22.86 48.77 30.47
C SER A 152 23.19 47.63 29.50
N VAL A 153 22.62 47.82 28.32
CA VAL A 153 23.25 47.74 26.99
C VAL A 153 24.76 47.97 27.04
N SER A 154 25.54 47.02 26.52
CA SER A 154 26.92 47.25 26.08
C SER A 154 27.10 46.69 24.69
N GLU A 155 27.07 47.64 23.78
CA GLU A 155 27.60 47.67 22.43
C GLU A 155 29.11 47.39 22.44
N VAL A 156 29.55 46.33 21.78
CA VAL A 156 30.94 46.20 21.32
C VAL A 156 30.91 45.73 19.87
N ALA A 157 31.26 46.66 19.00
CA ALA A 157 31.51 46.47 17.59
C ALA A 157 32.93 45.93 17.33
N SER A 158 33.16 45.53 16.07
CA SER A 158 34.41 45.11 15.40
C SER A 158 34.64 43.59 15.43
N SER A 159 34.94 42.86 14.35
CA SER A 159 35.34 43.19 12.97
C SER A 159 35.33 41.88 12.12
N PRO A 160 35.61 41.90 10.80
CA PRO A 160 35.17 40.88 9.83
C PRO A 160 36.19 39.77 9.51
N GLU A 161 35.71 38.56 9.24
CA GLU A 161 36.41 37.49 8.50
C GLU A 161 35.41 36.94 7.46
N GLN A 162 35.52 37.23 6.16
CA GLN A 162 36.45 36.68 5.16
C GLN A 162 36.64 35.14 5.23
N GLY A 163 35.88 34.47 4.36
CA GLY A 163 36.30 33.33 3.53
C GLY A 163 37.14 32.24 4.16
N ARG A 164 36.52 31.07 4.37
CA ARG A 164 37.27 29.81 4.25
C ARG A 164 36.41 28.72 3.63
N GLU A 165 36.67 28.56 2.34
CA GLU A 165 36.38 27.40 1.50
C GLU A 165 36.77 26.12 2.24
N PHE A 166 35.83 25.19 2.37
CA PHE A 166 36.09 23.86 2.91
C PHE A 166 36.81 23.05 1.84
N GLU A 167 38.13 22.98 1.97
CA GLU A 167 39.00 22.07 1.22
C GLU A 167 38.59 20.62 1.51
N PHE A 168 38.23 19.93 0.43
CA PHE A 168 38.05 18.49 0.40
C PHE A 168 39.42 17.83 0.65
N PHE A 169 39.49 16.99 1.68
CA PHE A 169 40.68 16.24 2.03
C PHE A 169 41.04 15.25 0.90
N ASP A 170 42.17 15.52 0.24
CA ASP A 170 42.96 14.60 -0.56
C ASP A 170 43.40 13.41 0.31
N TRP A 171 43.08 12.18 -0.12
CA TRP A 171 43.81 10.99 0.30
C TRP A 171 44.61 10.48 -0.89
N GLU A 172 45.92 10.51 -0.71
CA GLU A 172 46.97 10.16 -1.63
C GLU A 172 46.87 8.71 -2.15
N THR A 173 46.87 8.60 -3.47
CA THR A 173 47.28 7.40 -4.21
C THR A 173 48.80 7.19 -4.12
N PRO A 174 49.30 6.04 -3.65
CA PRO A 174 50.68 5.69 -3.90
C PRO A 174 50.85 5.21 -5.34
N ALA A 175 51.89 5.75 -5.95
CA ALA A 175 52.33 5.53 -7.32
C ALA A 175 52.95 4.14 -7.55
N SER A 176 53.05 3.82 -8.85
CA SER A 176 54.08 2.98 -9.49
C SER A 176 53.84 1.47 -9.56
N ALA A 177 53.62 0.93 -10.76
CA ALA A 177 54.71 0.54 -11.66
C ALA A 177 54.19 -0.26 -12.88
N SER A 178 54.82 0.05 -14.02
CA SER A 178 54.99 -0.64 -15.30
C SER A 178 54.33 -2.00 -15.60
N ALA A 179 53.85 -2.08 -16.85
CA ALA A 179 53.40 -3.25 -17.61
C ALA A 179 54.41 -4.43 -17.66
N PRO A 180 53.97 -5.62 -18.11
CA PRO A 180 54.09 -5.88 -19.55
C PRO A 180 52.86 -6.53 -20.20
N ALA A 181 52.79 -6.35 -21.52
CA ALA A 181 51.80 -6.91 -22.43
C ALA A 181 51.76 -8.44 -22.40
N THR A 182 50.56 -9.01 -22.48
CA THR A 182 50.34 -10.40 -22.89
C THR A 182 49.11 -10.43 -23.80
N SER A 183 49.35 -10.75 -25.07
CA SER A 183 48.33 -11.11 -26.06
C SER A 183 47.48 -12.25 -25.52
N ALA A 184 46.16 -12.09 -25.54
CA ALA A 184 45.21 -13.16 -25.36
C ALA A 184 44.16 -13.12 -26.46
N GLU A 185 43.97 -14.31 -27.01
CA GLU A 185 43.27 -14.75 -28.20
C GLU A 185 41.74 -14.53 -28.13
N PRO A 186 41.06 -14.21 -29.25
CA PRO A 186 39.61 -14.06 -29.28
C PRO A 186 38.90 -15.42 -29.16
N PRO A 187 37.79 -15.54 -28.39
CA PRO A 187 37.07 -16.79 -28.26
C PRO A 187 36.33 -17.17 -29.55
N PRO A 188 36.17 -18.48 -29.84
CA PRO A 188 35.57 -18.99 -31.07
C PRO A 188 34.06 -18.71 -31.16
N ALA A 189 33.62 -18.44 -32.37
CA ALA A 189 32.23 -18.21 -32.73
C ALA A 189 31.33 -19.43 -32.41
N PRO A 190 30.07 -19.22 -31.98
CA PRO A 190 29.12 -20.31 -31.80
C PRO A 190 28.70 -20.93 -33.15
N PRO A 191 28.39 -22.24 -33.17
CA PRO A 191 28.09 -22.97 -34.39
C PRO A 191 26.76 -22.54 -35.02
N VAL A 192 26.82 -22.36 -36.34
CA VAL A 192 25.70 -22.19 -37.27
C VAL A 192 24.77 -23.40 -37.17
N VAL A 193 23.50 -23.15 -36.85
CA VAL A 193 22.43 -24.15 -36.90
C VAL A 193 21.67 -23.96 -38.21
N PRO A 194 21.41 -25.02 -38.99
CA PRO A 194 20.92 -24.90 -40.36
C PRO A 194 19.47 -24.41 -40.43
N GLU A 195 19.33 -23.41 -41.29
CA GLU A 195 18.20 -23.01 -42.10
C GLU A 195 17.27 -24.18 -42.48
N VAL A 196 16.01 -24.09 -42.07
CA VAL A 196 14.93 -24.93 -42.60
C VAL A 196 14.03 -24.04 -43.43
N GLU A 197 14.05 -24.35 -44.71
CA GLU A 197 13.28 -23.80 -45.83
C GLU A 197 11.77 -23.78 -45.60
N GLU A 198 11.19 -22.70 -46.14
CA GLU A 198 9.99 -22.64 -46.95
C GLU A 198 8.76 -23.47 -46.56
N PHE A 199 7.67 -22.77 -46.24
CA PHE A 199 6.38 -23.07 -46.84
C PHE A 199 5.55 -21.79 -46.99
N HIS A 200 5.52 -21.25 -48.22
CA HIS A 200 4.44 -20.39 -48.69
C HIS A 200 3.31 -21.26 -49.24
N PRO A 201 2.04 -20.80 -49.13
CA PRO A 201 1.38 -20.50 -50.39
C PRO A 201 0.61 -19.18 -50.40
N ILE A 202 0.38 -18.79 -51.64
CA ILE A 202 -0.05 -17.52 -52.20
C ILE A 202 -1.59 -17.50 -52.28
N LEU A 203 -2.22 -16.34 -52.01
CA LEU A 203 -3.07 -15.58 -52.95
C LEU A 203 -4.12 -14.69 -52.26
N ALA A 204 -3.98 -13.41 -52.54
CA ALA A 204 -5.01 -12.45 -52.96
C ALA A 204 -6.22 -12.22 -52.05
N SER A 205 -6.35 -10.98 -51.56
CA SER A 205 -7.40 -10.12 -52.11
C SER A 205 -7.14 -8.64 -51.83
N ASP A 206 -7.29 -7.86 -52.89
CA ASP A 206 -7.32 -6.41 -52.96
C ASP A 206 -8.27 -5.72 -51.98
N GLY A 207 -7.92 -4.48 -51.63
CA GLY A 207 -8.89 -3.41 -51.80
C GLY A 207 -9.15 -2.50 -50.60
N ARG A 208 -8.78 -1.23 -50.83
CA ARG A 208 -9.52 0.00 -50.50
C ARG A 208 -9.03 0.87 -49.34
N MET A 209 -8.53 2.03 -49.78
CA MET A 209 -8.31 3.27 -49.06
C MET A 209 -9.59 3.86 -48.42
N GLY A 210 -9.39 4.58 -47.32
CA GLY A 210 -10.30 5.55 -46.69
C GLY A 210 -9.64 6.00 -45.38
N GLU A 211 -8.75 6.98 -45.41
CA GLU A 211 -9.00 8.42 -45.20
C GLU A 211 -9.61 8.75 -43.81
N PRO A 212 -8.84 9.38 -42.90
CA PRO A 212 -9.28 9.64 -41.53
C PRO A 212 -10.09 10.93 -41.38
N GLU A 213 -11.25 10.79 -40.75
CA GLU A 213 -12.16 11.83 -40.31
C GLU A 213 -11.57 12.66 -39.14
N PRO A 214 -11.55 14.01 -39.18
CA PRO A 214 -11.01 14.83 -38.11
C PRO A 214 -12.02 15.24 -37.05
N SER A 215 -11.46 15.45 -35.86
CA SER A 215 -12.07 15.79 -34.58
C SER A 215 -12.89 17.08 -34.55
N VAL A 216 -14.04 16.99 -33.88
CA VAL A 216 -14.90 18.09 -33.43
C VAL A 216 -14.28 18.80 -32.20
N PRO A 217 -14.16 20.13 -32.15
CA PRO A 217 -13.83 20.86 -30.93
C PRO A 217 -15.08 21.21 -30.08
N PRO A 218 -14.93 21.39 -28.75
CA PRO A 218 -16.04 21.71 -27.86
C PRO A 218 -16.46 23.19 -27.96
N GLU A 219 -17.76 23.40 -28.14
CA GLU A 219 -18.42 24.69 -28.24
C GLU A 219 -18.60 25.33 -26.85
N ALA A 220 -18.26 26.62 -26.77
CA ALA A 220 -18.34 27.45 -25.58
C ALA A 220 -19.80 27.76 -25.23
N VAL A 221 -20.22 27.37 -24.02
CA VAL A 221 -21.53 27.71 -23.47
C VAL A 221 -21.54 29.17 -23.02
N ALA A 222 -22.41 29.95 -23.66
CA ALA A 222 -22.73 31.32 -23.29
C ALA A 222 -23.50 31.36 -21.96
N SER A 223 -23.03 32.21 -21.05
CA SER A 223 -23.67 32.55 -19.78
C SER A 223 -24.95 33.35 -20.01
N LEU A 224 -26.07 32.88 -19.46
CA LEU A 224 -27.28 33.69 -19.25
C LEU A 224 -27.34 34.14 -17.78
N PRO A 225 -27.73 35.39 -17.48
CA PRO A 225 -27.95 35.85 -16.11
C PRO A 225 -29.33 35.40 -15.61
N VAL A 226 -29.37 34.71 -14.46
CA VAL A 226 -30.61 34.45 -13.71
C VAL A 226 -30.71 35.48 -12.59
N ASP A 227 -31.75 36.29 -12.69
CA ASP A 227 -32.18 37.31 -11.75
C ASP A 227 -32.71 36.64 -10.46
N LEU A 228 -32.14 37.01 -9.31
CA LEU A 228 -32.55 36.52 -7.99
C LEU A 228 -33.50 37.55 -7.36
N THR A 229 -34.77 37.18 -7.21
CA THR A 229 -35.71 37.87 -6.31
C THR A 229 -35.86 37.08 -5.01
N PRO A 230 -35.85 37.73 -3.84
CA PRO A 230 -36.05 37.07 -2.55
C PRO A 230 -37.48 37.29 -2.04
N ALA A 231 -38.22 36.20 -1.83
CA ALA A 231 -39.48 36.16 -1.08
C ALA A 231 -39.61 34.72 -0.56
N GLU A 232 -40.09 34.38 0.62
CA GLU A 232 -40.56 35.10 1.80
C GLU A 232 -40.63 33.97 2.85
N PHE A 233 -39.92 34.11 3.97
CA PHE A 233 -39.81 33.04 4.96
C PHE A 233 -41.04 33.07 5.88
N VAL A 234 -41.96 32.12 5.70
CA VAL A 234 -43.11 31.92 6.60
C VAL A 234 -42.72 30.88 7.66
N PRO A 235 -42.77 31.20 8.96
CA PRO A 235 -42.52 30.22 10.03
C PRO A 235 -43.74 29.31 10.25
N PRO A 236 -43.57 27.99 10.46
CA PRO A 236 -44.68 27.12 10.82
C PRO A 236 -45.04 27.22 12.30
N ALA A 237 -46.35 27.23 12.53
CA ALA A 237 -47.01 27.30 13.82
C ALA A 237 -46.74 26.09 14.71
N ALA A 238 -46.69 26.36 16.02
CA ALA A 238 -46.60 25.39 17.10
C ALA A 238 -47.78 24.41 17.08
N VAL A 239 -47.47 23.12 17.11
CA VAL A 239 -48.44 22.04 17.35
C VAL A 239 -48.28 21.58 18.79
N THR A 240 -49.34 21.79 19.57
CA THR A 240 -49.58 21.29 20.92
C THR A 240 -49.72 19.76 20.91
N PRO A 241 -49.07 19.03 21.83
CA PRO A 241 -49.38 17.61 22.05
C PRO A 241 -50.60 17.47 22.98
N ALA A 242 -51.61 16.77 22.48
CA ALA A 242 -52.77 16.34 23.24
C ALA A 242 -52.45 15.12 24.12
N ASP A 243 -52.95 15.22 25.34
CA ASP A 243 -53.27 14.18 26.32
C ASP A 243 -53.40 12.74 25.77
N VAL A 244 -52.55 11.83 26.25
CA VAL A 244 -52.72 10.38 26.07
C VAL A 244 -52.88 9.75 27.45
N ALA A 245 -54.09 9.25 27.66
CA ALA A 245 -54.56 8.60 28.87
C ALA A 245 -53.75 7.34 29.23
N VAL A 246 -53.51 7.21 30.54
CA VAL A 246 -52.93 6.05 31.22
C VAL A 246 -53.91 4.88 31.20
N PRO A 247 -53.56 3.69 30.68
CA PRO A 247 -54.35 2.49 30.92
C PRO A 247 -53.96 1.82 32.25
N VAL A 248 -55.00 1.46 32.97
CA VAL A 248 -55.06 0.76 34.26
C VAL A 248 -54.38 -0.61 34.19
N ALA A 249 -53.59 -0.91 35.22
CA ALA A 249 -52.93 -2.19 35.42
C ALA A 249 -53.93 -3.33 35.67
N VAL A 250 -53.82 -4.40 34.88
CA VAL A 250 -54.48 -5.69 35.10
C VAL A 250 -53.45 -6.64 35.74
N PRO A 251 -53.74 -7.30 36.87
CA PRO A 251 -52.81 -8.22 37.52
C PRO A 251 -52.64 -9.51 36.71
N ALA A 252 -51.39 -9.94 36.57
CA ALA A 252 -50.98 -11.13 35.82
C ALA A 252 -51.35 -12.44 36.54
N PRO A 253 -51.75 -13.50 35.82
CA PRO A 253 -51.85 -14.85 36.37
C PRO A 253 -50.47 -15.51 36.46
N GLU A 254 -50.20 -16.15 37.60
CA GLU A 254 -49.00 -16.95 37.86
C GLU A 254 -48.87 -18.11 36.85
N THR A 255 -47.77 -18.12 36.11
CA THR A 255 -47.33 -19.24 35.26
C THR A 255 -46.45 -20.20 36.07
N PRO A 256 -46.64 -21.53 35.98
CA PRO A 256 -45.81 -22.51 36.68
C PRO A 256 -44.38 -22.58 36.11
N PRO A 257 -43.42 -23.17 36.86
CA PRO A 257 -42.00 -23.12 36.53
C PRO A 257 -41.70 -23.93 35.26
N VAL A 258 -41.23 -23.26 34.22
CA VAL A 258 -40.72 -23.89 33.01
C VAL A 258 -39.25 -24.25 33.23
N GLU A 259 -38.98 -25.55 33.12
CA GLU A 259 -37.66 -26.18 33.09
C GLU A 259 -36.76 -25.55 32.01
N PRO A 260 -35.49 -25.21 32.31
CA PRO A 260 -34.65 -24.43 31.39
C PRO A 260 -34.28 -25.25 30.16
N ALA A 261 -34.90 -24.91 29.03
CA ALA A 261 -34.51 -25.40 27.72
C ALA A 261 -33.09 -24.92 27.37
N ALA A 262 -32.29 -25.84 26.83
CA ALA A 262 -30.93 -25.58 26.36
C ALA A 262 -30.87 -24.37 25.40
N PRO A 263 -29.80 -23.53 25.50
CA PRO A 263 -29.68 -22.36 24.65
C PRO A 263 -29.64 -22.76 23.17
N PRO A 264 -30.36 -22.04 22.28
CA PRO A 264 -30.30 -22.30 20.85
C PRO A 264 -28.86 -22.10 20.32
N PRO A 265 -28.44 -22.87 19.30
CA PRO A 265 -27.14 -22.70 18.69
C PRO A 265 -27.01 -21.26 18.16
N VAL A 266 -25.97 -20.57 18.61
CA VAL A 266 -25.62 -19.22 18.16
C VAL A 266 -25.42 -19.27 16.65
N PRO A 267 -26.14 -18.45 15.86
CA PRO A 267 -25.93 -18.39 14.42
C PRO A 267 -24.50 -17.94 14.13
N ASP A 268 -23.79 -18.71 13.32
CA ASP A 268 -22.44 -18.41 12.81
C ASP A 268 -22.34 -16.94 12.38
N GLN A 269 -21.61 -16.13 13.16
CA GLN A 269 -21.17 -14.80 12.72
C GLN A 269 -20.17 -14.99 11.58
N ARG A 270 -20.70 -14.91 10.36
CA ARG A 270 -19.93 -15.02 9.11
C ARG A 270 -18.88 -13.92 9.06
N ARG A 271 -17.64 -14.34 8.79
CA ARG A 271 -16.46 -13.48 8.60
C ARG A 271 -16.72 -12.46 7.47
N LEU A 272 -16.30 -11.22 7.70
CA LEU A 272 -16.16 -10.21 6.65
C LEU A 272 -15.03 -10.65 5.70
N PRO A 273 -15.23 -10.63 4.38
CA PRO A 273 -14.15 -10.84 3.42
C PRO A 273 -13.20 -9.64 3.43
N THR A 274 -11.93 -9.88 3.75
CA THR A 274 -10.88 -8.87 3.72
C THR A 274 -10.24 -8.84 2.32
N VAL A 275 -9.64 -7.71 1.92
CA VAL A 275 -8.93 -7.53 0.62
C VAL A 275 -7.86 -8.63 0.37
N ALA A 276 -7.39 -9.32 1.42
CA ALA A 276 -6.47 -10.44 1.35
C ALA A 276 -7.07 -11.75 0.76
N ASP A 277 -8.40 -11.93 0.77
CA ASP A 277 -9.04 -13.15 0.23
C ASP A 277 -9.13 -13.16 -1.31
N PHE A 278 -8.63 -12.13 -1.99
CA PHE A 278 -8.78 -11.91 -3.44
C PHE A 278 -7.60 -12.37 -4.30
N ASN A 279 -6.81 -13.36 -3.84
CA ASN A 279 -5.67 -13.87 -4.60
C ASN A 279 -6.02 -15.18 -5.34
N ALA A 280 -6.25 -15.05 -6.65
CA ALA A 280 -6.15 -16.07 -7.70
C ALA A 280 -6.69 -17.49 -7.40
N GLU A 281 -7.89 -17.79 -7.93
CA GLU A 281 -8.29 -19.16 -8.27
C GLU A 281 -7.26 -19.72 -9.27
N THR A 282 -6.28 -20.42 -8.72
CA THR A 282 -5.20 -21.05 -9.46
C THR A 282 -5.73 -22.40 -9.93
N ILE A 283 -5.79 -22.57 -11.25
CA ILE A 283 -6.06 -23.86 -11.89
C ILE A 283 -5.06 -24.88 -11.32
N ILE A 284 -5.55 -25.79 -10.50
CA ILE A 284 -4.78 -26.90 -9.94
C ILE A 284 -4.49 -27.85 -11.11
N VAL A 285 -3.27 -27.77 -11.65
CA VAL A 285 -2.70 -28.84 -12.46
C VAL A 285 -2.17 -29.90 -11.48
N PRO A 286 -2.62 -31.16 -11.54
CA PRO A 286 -2.14 -32.18 -10.62
C PRO A 286 -0.62 -32.40 -10.80
N PRO A 287 0.13 -32.55 -9.68
CA PRO A 287 1.58 -32.73 -9.72
C PRO A 287 1.96 -34.08 -10.36
N PRO A 288 3.03 -34.14 -11.17
CA PRO A 288 3.54 -35.41 -11.67
C PRO A 288 4.10 -36.26 -10.53
N GLU A 289 3.76 -37.54 -10.59
CA GLU A 289 4.11 -38.61 -9.68
C GLU A 289 5.65 -38.73 -9.54
N PRO A 290 6.21 -38.76 -8.32
CA PRO A 290 7.65 -38.84 -8.12
C PRO A 290 8.16 -40.27 -8.38
N LEU A 291 9.03 -40.41 -9.38
CA LEU A 291 9.85 -41.60 -9.57
C LEU A 291 10.98 -41.62 -8.54
N ASP A 292 11.10 -42.73 -7.81
CA ASP A 292 12.19 -43.00 -6.86
C ASP A 292 13.56 -43.04 -7.57
N PRO A 293 14.61 -42.37 -7.03
CA PRO A 293 15.97 -42.60 -7.48
C PRO A 293 16.58 -43.83 -6.77
N PRO A 294 17.27 -44.73 -7.51
CA PRO A 294 18.07 -45.78 -6.88
C PRO A 294 19.37 -45.20 -6.32
N GLY A 295 19.79 -45.73 -5.18
CA GLY A 295 20.91 -45.22 -4.40
C GLY A 295 22.28 -45.30 -5.09
N ALA A 296 23.18 -44.40 -4.67
CA ALA A 296 24.60 -44.56 -4.80
C ALA A 296 25.36 -43.77 -3.71
N THR A 297 25.94 -44.54 -2.80
CA THR A 297 27.29 -44.44 -2.22
C THR A 297 27.86 -43.09 -1.79
N ALA A 298 28.25 -43.10 -0.51
CA ALA A 298 29.22 -42.22 0.13
C ALA A 298 30.54 -42.07 -0.66
N ALA A 299 31.04 -40.85 -0.72
CA ALA A 299 32.48 -40.57 -0.81
C ALA A 299 32.73 -39.20 -0.18
N GLU A 300 33.47 -39.20 0.94
CA GLU A 300 34.22 -38.06 1.43
C GLU A 300 35.18 -37.55 0.35
N THR A 301 35.25 -36.24 0.15
CA THR A 301 36.56 -35.58 0.04
C THR A 301 36.47 -34.10 0.41
N ALA A 302 37.35 -33.71 1.32
CA ALA A 302 37.69 -32.35 1.65
C ALA A 302 38.37 -31.63 0.47
N CYS A 303 38.11 -30.34 0.31
CA CYS A 303 39.14 -29.33 0.03
C CYS A 303 38.55 -27.93 0.19
N GLY A 304 39.10 -27.17 1.14
CA GLY A 304 38.87 -25.74 1.30
C GLY A 304 39.82 -24.92 0.42
N GLY A 305 39.52 -23.61 0.36
CA GLY A 305 40.43 -22.57 -0.08
C GLY A 305 40.03 -21.87 -1.39
N ASN A 306 39.86 -20.53 -1.32
CA ASN A 306 39.71 -19.55 -2.42
C ASN A 306 38.31 -19.09 -2.85
N ARG A 307 37.46 -18.65 -1.91
CA ARG A 307 36.26 -17.84 -2.24
C ARG A 307 36.39 -16.33 -2.04
N VAL A 308 37.52 -15.82 -1.54
CA VAL A 308 37.65 -14.39 -1.17
C VAL A 308 38.17 -13.51 -2.33
N LEU A 309 38.68 -14.09 -3.43
CA LEU A 309 39.24 -13.31 -4.55
C LEU A 309 38.25 -13.01 -5.69
N PHE A 310 37.10 -13.69 -5.76
CA PHE A 310 36.12 -13.47 -6.84
C PHE A 310 35.06 -12.40 -6.52
N SER A 311 34.87 -12.00 -5.26
CA SER A 311 33.85 -11.00 -4.90
C SER A 311 34.28 -9.56 -5.21
N SER A 312 35.58 -9.27 -5.24
CA SER A 312 36.11 -7.92 -5.49
C SER A 312 36.03 -7.52 -6.97
N VAL A 313 36.19 -8.46 -7.90
CA VAL A 313 36.11 -8.17 -9.35
C VAL A 313 34.67 -7.86 -9.79
N ALA A 314 33.68 -8.54 -9.19
CA ALA A 314 32.26 -8.28 -9.49
C ALA A 314 31.79 -6.90 -9.00
N GLY A 315 32.33 -6.41 -7.88
CA GLY A 315 32.01 -5.08 -7.36
C GLY A 315 32.47 -3.94 -8.27
N VAL A 316 33.69 -4.05 -8.82
CA VAL A 316 34.26 -3.01 -9.71
C VAL A 316 33.51 -2.95 -11.05
N ALA A 317 33.12 -4.10 -11.62
CA ALA A 317 32.35 -4.15 -12.86
C ALA A 317 30.97 -3.48 -12.72
N LEU A 318 30.32 -3.63 -11.56
CA LEU A 318 29.00 -3.07 -11.31
C LEU A 318 29.06 -1.54 -11.16
N VAL A 319 30.11 -1.00 -10.50
CA VAL A 319 30.33 0.44 -10.39
C VAL A 319 30.62 1.06 -11.76
N ALA A 320 31.44 0.40 -12.59
CA ALA A 320 31.74 0.88 -13.95
C ALA A 320 30.49 0.93 -14.84
N ALA A 321 29.59 -0.06 -14.74
CA ALA A 321 28.34 -0.08 -15.49
C ALA A 321 27.38 1.06 -15.07
N VAL A 322 27.31 1.37 -13.77
CA VAL A 322 26.49 2.49 -13.27
C VAL A 322 27.05 3.84 -13.76
N CYS A 323 28.36 4.04 -13.68
CA CYS A 323 28.99 5.27 -14.18
C CYS A 323 28.78 5.46 -15.70
N ALA A 324 28.88 4.38 -16.48
CA ALA A 324 28.61 4.42 -17.92
C ALA A 324 27.16 4.77 -18.23
N GLY A 325 26.20 4.23 -17.46
CA GLY A 325 24.77 4.55 -17.61
C GLY A 325 24.45 6.01 -17.31
N VAL A 326 25.04 6.57 -16.25
CA VAL A 326 24.87 8.00 -15.90
C VAL A 326 25.49 8.90 -16.98
N TYR A 327 26.68 8.57 -17.47
CA TYR A 327 27.32 9.33 -18.54
C TYR A 327 26.46 9.34 -19.82
N PHE A 328 25.96 8.18 -20.24
CA PHE A 328 25.13 8.07 -21.44
C PHE A 328 23.80 8.83 -21.32
N TYR A 329 23.19 8.83 -20.13
CA TYR A 329 21.96 9.57 -19.87
C TYR A 329 22.18 11.10 -19.85
N SER A 330 23.34 11.54 -19.37
CA SER A 330 23.70 12.96 -19.37
C SER A 330 24.16 13.49 -20.74
N ALA A 331 24.66 12.61 -21.61
CA ALA A 331 25.24 12.99 -22.90
C ALA A 331 24.24 12.99 -24.07
N THR A 332 22.98 12.60 -23.89
CA THR A 332 21.99 12.69 -24.97
C THR A 332 21.50 14.14 -25.14
N PRO A 333 21.80 14.83 -26.24
CA PRO A 333 21.33 16.19 -26.47
C PRO A 333 19.81 16.21 -26.62
N ARG A 334 19.15 17.07 -25.84
CA ARG A 334 17.71 17.35 -25.95
C ARG A 334 17.40 17.82 -27.37
N THR A 335 16.66 17.01 -28.12
CA THR A 335 16.11 17.39 -29.42
C THR A 335 15.04 18.46 -29.19
N GLU A 336 15.32 19.68 -29.63
CA GLU A 336 14.39 20.80 -29.59
C GLU A 336 13.21 20.56 -30.55
N LEU A 337 12.01 20.83 -30.07
CA LEU A 337 10.75 20.72 -30.81
C LEU A 337 10.68 21.84 -31.87
N PRO A 338 10.25 21.55 -33.11
CA PRO A 338 10.16 22.57 -34.15
C PRO A 338 8.98 23.53 -33.92
N GLU A 339 9.30 24.81 -34.06
CA GLU A 339 8.42 25.96 -33.94
C GLU A 339 7.35 25.99 -35.06
N ARG A 340 6.09 26.15 -34.65
CA ARG A 340 4.92 26.10 -35.55
C ARG A 340 4.64 27.49 -36.14
N LYS A 341 4.89 27.62 -37.44
CA LYS A 341 4.62 28.80 -38.27
C LYS A 341 3.11 29.12 -38.38
N PRO A 342 2.69 30.40 -38.39
CA PRO A 342 1.29 30.78 -38.57
C PRO A 342 0.89 30.81 -40.06
N ALA A 343 -0.22 30.16 -40.37
CA ALA A 343 -1.02 30.31 -41.60
C ALA A 343 -2.49 30.36 -41.12
N GLY A 344 -3.44 31.09 -41.67
CA GLY A 344 -3.57 31.86 -42.90
C GLY A 344 -5.09 31.98 -43.10
N THR A 345 -5.58 33.18 -43.40
CA THR A 345 -7.02 33.50 -43.49
C THR A 345 -7.71 32.72 -44.60
N VAL A 346 -8.84 32.07 -44.31
CA VAL A 346 -9.70 31.34 -45.28
C VAL A 346 -11.16 31.82 -45.18
N PRO A 347 -11.93 31.85 -46.29
CA PRO A 347 -13.16 32.64 -46.45
C PRO A 347 -14.44 31.98 -45.91
N ALA A 348 -15.48 32.80 -45.79
CA ALA A 348 -16.80 32.49 -45.25
C ALA A 348 -17.58 31.39 -46.02
N PRO A 349 -18.28 30.48 -45.30
CA PRO A 349 -19.12 29.45 -45.90
C PRO A 349 -20.57 29.92 -46.22
N PRO A 350 -21.24 29.27 -47.19
CA PRO A 350 -22.61 29.60 -47.64
C PRO A 350 -23.73 29.13 -46.68
N PRO A 351 -24.96 29.65 -46.82
CA PRO A 351 -26.07 29.45 -45.88
C PRO A 351 -26.65 28.03 -45.89
N ALA A 352 -27.00 27.55 -44.69
CA ALA A 352 -27.48 26.21 -44.40
C ALA A 352 -28.95 25.95 -44.83
N PRO A 353 -29.29 24.70 -45.24
CA PRO A 353 -30.64 24.26 -45.52
C PRO A 353 -31.48 24.00 -44.26
N ALA A 354 -32.80 24.06 -44.43
CA ALA A 354 -33.85 24.11 -43.40
C ALA A 354 -33.92 22.89 -42.44
N PRO A 355 -34.39 23.10 -41.20
CA PRO A 355 -34.42 22.09 -40.13
C PRO A 355 -35.47 20.99 -40.36
N HIS A 356 -35.06 19.73 -40.14
CA HIS A 356 -35.94 18.58 -40.03
C HIS A 356 -36.64 18.54 -38.65
N PRO A 357 -37.87 18.01 -38.55
CA PRO A 357 -38.63 17.95 -37.31
C PRO A 357 -37.98 17.02 -36.26
N PRO A 358 -38.08 17.34 -34.95
CA PRO A 358 -37.42 16.61 -33.88
C PRO A 358 -38.01 15.21 -33.70
N SER A 359 -37.13 14.20 -33.75
CA SER A 359 -37.43 12.84 -33.34
C SER A 359 -37.74 12.81 -31.83
N PRO A 360 -38.80 12.12 -31.37
CA PRO A 360 -39.20 12.09 -29.96
C PRO A 360 -38.05 11.56 -29.09
N ALA A 361 -37.66 12.37 -28.11
CA ALA A 361 -36.57 12.04 -27.19
C ALA A 361 -36.93 10.76 -26.39
N PRO A 362 -36.02 9.78 -26.30
CA PRO A 362 -36.23 8.60 -25.48
C PRO A 362 -36.37 9.01 -24.00
N VAL A 363 -37.45 8.57 -23.37
CA VAL A 363 -37.71 8.79 -21.94
C VAL A 363 -36.57 8.14 -21.13
N PRO A 364 -35.85 8.89 -20.28
CA PRO A 364 -34.75 8.32 -19.49
C PRO A 364 -35.30 7.26 -18.54
N ALA A 365 -34.75 6.04 -18.61
CA ALA A 365 -35.08 4.97 -17.68
C ALA A 365 -34.76 5.43 -16.25
N ALA A 366 -35.71 5.25 -15.33
CA ALA A 366 -35.56 5.64 -13.93
C ALA A 366 -34.31 4.98 -13.31
N SER A 367 -33.41 5.82 -12.80
CA SER A 367 -32.18 5.39 -12.12
C SER A 367 -32.56 4.65 -10.84
N SER A 368 -32.06 3.42 -10.66
CA SER A 368 -32.19 2.71 -9.38
C SER A 368 -31.61 3.58 -8.26
N PRO A 369 -32.34 3.80 -7.14
CA PRO A 369 -31.88 4.68 -6.07
C PRO A 369 -30.52 4.18 -5.52
N GLY A 370 -29.50 5.04 -5.61
CA GLY A 370 -28.17 4.79 -5.08
C GLY A 370 -27.16 4.17 -6.04
N LEU A 371 -27.42 4.10 -7.35
CA LEU A 371 -26.40 3.75 -8.35
C LEU A 371 -25.62 5.01 -8.80
N PRO A 372 -24.27 5.02 -8.74
CA PRO A 372 -23.47 6.13 -9.27
C PRO A 372 -23.72 6.37 -10.77
N ALA A 373 -23.74 7.62 -11.19
CA ALA A 373 -24.13 8.03 -12.55
C ALA A 373 -23.22 7.45 -13.66
N PHE A 374 -21.93 7.22 -13.36
CA PHE A 374 -20.99 6.61 -14.31
C PHE A 374 -21.23 5.11 -14.58
N ILE A 375 -22.09 4.45 -13.80
CA ILE A 375 -22.38 3.02 -13.96
C ILE A 375 -23.68 2.88 -14.76
N PRO A 376 -23.64 2.28 -15.96
CA PRO A 376 -24.84 2.07 -16.74
C PRO A 376 -25.79 1.13 -15.98
N ALA A 377 -27.02 1.58 -15.73
CA ALA A 377 -28.04 0.78 -15.07
C ALA A 377 -28.43 -0.47 -15.89
N ALA A 378 -28.19 -0.43 -17.21
CA ALA A 378 -28.34 -1.56 -18.10
C ALA A 378 -27.29 -2.65 -17.80
N HIS A 379 -27.65 -3.92 -18.04
CA HIS A 379 -26.75 -5.07 -17.94
C HIS A 379 -26.29 -5.44 -16.51
N ARG A 380 -27.18 -5.32 -15.53
CA ARG A 380 -26.98 -5.95 -14.22
C ARG A 380 -26.95 -7.48 -14.36
N ASP A 381 -25.90 -8.12 -13.86
CA ASP A 381 -25.70 -9.57 -13.84
C ASP A 381 -26.30 -10.15 -12.54
N ALA A 382 -27.57 -10.58 -12.63
CA ALA A 382 -28.28 -11.15 -11.48
C ALA A 382 -27.70 -12.49 -11.01
N ALA A 383 -27.09 -13.26 -11.91
CA ALA A 383 -26.47 -14.54 -11.56
C ALA A 383 -25.26 -14.32 -10.64
N TYR A 384 -24.45 -13.29 -10.92
CA TYR A 384 -23.30 -12.93 -10.09
C TYR A 384 -23.70 -12.51 -8.68
N THR A 385 -24.78 -11.72 -8.53
CA THR A 385 -25.28 -11.32 -7.20
C THR A 385 -25.78 -12.51 -6.38
N LYS A 386 -26.31 -13.55 -7.03
CA LYS A 386 -26.76 -14.78 -6.35
C LYS A 386 -25.59 -15.58 -5.77
N THR A 387 -24.44 -15.60 -6.44
CA THR A 387 -23.25 -16.33 -5.99
C THR A 387 -22.36 -15.49 -5.06
N ASN A 388 -22.43 -14.16 -5.14
CA ASN A 388 -21.60 -13.24 -4.36
C ASN A 388 -22.51 -12.30 -3.54
N PRO A 389 -23.01 -12.74 -2.38
CA PRO A 389 -23.89 -11.92 -1.55
C PRO A 389 -23.19 -10.61 -1.15
N GLY A 390 -23.93 -9.50 -1.23
CA GLY A 390 -23.39 -8.14 -1.03
C GLY A 390 -22.73 -7.55 -2.28
N TRP A 391 -22.44 -8.34 -3.31
CA TRP A 391 -21.85 -7.85 -4.56
C TRP A 391 -22.87 -7.76 -5.70
N GLU A 392 -22.81 -6.65 -6.42
CA GLU A 392 -23.52 -6.44 -7.67
C GLU A 392 -22.53 -6.29 -8.81
N ARG A 393 -22.85 -6.85 -9.98
CA ARG A 393 -22.02 -6.76 -11.17
C ARG A 393 -22.81 -6.14 -12.31
N TYR A 394 -22.21 -5.16 -12.97
CA TYR A 394 -22.76 -4.48 -14.14
C TYR A 394 -21.77 -4.63 -15.30
N VAL A 395 -22.21 -5.23 -16.40
CA VAL A 395 -21.35 -5.60 -17.52
C VAL A 395 -21.61 -4.67 -18.70
N ALA A 396 -20.71 -3.72 -18.93
CA ALA A 396 -20.73 -2.88 -20.11
C ALA A 396 -19.94 -3.51 -21.27
N LYS A 397 -19.99 -2.85 -22.44
CA LYS A 397 -19.29 -3.30 -23.66
C LYS A 397 -17.77 -3.40 -23.47
N THR A 398 -17.17 -2.38 -22.84
CA THR A 398 -15.71 -2.26 -22.71
C THR A 398 -15.21 -2.45 -21.27
N ARG A 399 -16.11 -2.54 -20.29
CA ARG A 399 -15.80 -2.49 -18.86
C ARG A 399 -16.78 -3.33 -18.07
N GLU A 400 -16.35 -3.76 -16.91
CA GLU A 400 -17.15 -4.39 -15.89
C GLU A 400 -17.03 -3.57 -14.61
N PHE A 401 -18.17 -3.35 -13.96
CA PHE A 401 -18.25 -2.69 -12.67
C PHE A 401 -18.73 -3.70 -11.65
N ARG A 402 -18.04 -3.79 -10.51
CA ARG A 402 -18.50 -4.56 -9.35
C ARG A 402 -18.69 -3.61 -8.18
N LEU A 403 -19.85 -3.67 -7.55
CA LEU A 403 -20.21 -2.83 -6.42
C LEU A 403 -20.38 -3.73 -5.22
N PHE A 404 -19.75 -3.37 -4.11
CA PHE A 404 -19.98 -4.02 -2.83
C PHE A 404 -20.90 -3.13 -1.98
N ARG A 405 -22.01 -3.71 -1.53
CA ARG A 405 -22.95 -3.07 -0.62
C ARG A 405 -23.02 -3.83 0.70
N GLU A 406 -23.05 -3.07 1.77
CA GLU A 406 -23.25 -3.56 3.11
C GLU A 406 -24.33 -2.72 3.78
N ASN A 407 -25.38 -3.36 4.30
CA ASN A 407 -26.54 -2.67 4.89
C ASN A 407 -27.19 -1.63 3.94
N GLY A 408 -27.16 -1.91 2.63
CA GLY A 408 -27.66 -1.00 1.59
C GLY A 408 -26.70 0.13 1.19
N ALA A 409 -25.71 0.45 2.03
CA ALA A 409 -24.68 1.45 1.74
C ALA A 409 -23.63 0.90 0.77
N LEU A 410 -23.16 1.75 -0.15
CA LEU A 410 -22.07 1.40 -1.07
C LEU A 410 -20.74 1.48 -0.32
N ARG A 411 -20.01 0.37 -0.22
CA ARG A 411 -18.73 0.27 0.49
C ARG A 411 -17.52 0.19 -0.42
N ALA A 412 -17.66 -0.42 -1.60
CA ALA A 412 -16.57 -0.44 -2.57
C ALA A 412 -17.07 -0.49 -4.01
N VAL A 413 -16.27 0.02 -4.93
CA VAL A 413 -16.46 -0.08 -6.37
C VAL A 413 -15.17 -0.57 -7.03
N GLN A 414 -15.30 -1.60 -7.84
CA GLN A 414 -14.22 -2.11 -8.68
C GLN A 414 -14.55 -1.88 -10.15
N ILE A 415 -13.60 -1.31 -10.90
CA ILE A 415 -13.72 -1.03 -12.33
C ILE A 415 -12.67 -1.83 -13.06
N ILE A 416 -13.10 -2.74 -13.95
CA ILE A 416 -12.23 -3.67 -14.68
C ILE A 416 -12.47 -3.47 -16.19
N PRO A 417 -11.45 -3.13 -17.00
CA PRO A 417 -11.59 -3.14 -18.45
C PRO A 417 -11.78 -4.58 -18.94
N ARG A 418 -12.65 -4.79 -19.93
CA ARG A 418 -12.85 -6.12 -20.54
C ARG A 418 -11.80 -6.38 -21.61
N GLY A 419 -11.29 -7.61 -21.64
CA GLY A 419 -10.29 -8.04 -22.62
C GLY A 419 -8.94 -7.37 -22.40
N SER A 420 -8.30 -6.93 -23.49
CA SER A 420 -6.98 -6.28 -23.48
C SER A 420 -7.07 -4.75 -23.42
N ALA A 421 -8.24 -4.17 -23.19
CA ALA A 421 -8.42 -2.72 -23.09
C ALA A 421 -7.70 -2.13 -21.86
N VAL A 422 -7.24 -0.88 -22.00
CA VAL A 422 -6.66 -0.09 -20.92
C VAL A 422 -7.76 0.81 -20.35
N LEU A 423 -7.84 0.93 -19.03
CA LEU A 423 -8.79 1.81 -18.36
C LEU A 423 -8.27 3.26 -18.45
N PRO A 424 -8.99 4.19 -19.12
CA PRO A 424 -8.55 5.58 -19.21
C PRO A 424 -8.59 6.27 -17.84
N GLU A 425 -7.62 7.13 -17.54
CA GLU A 425 -7.55 7.81 -16.23
C GLU A 425 -8.77 8.69 -15.96
N GLY A 426 -9.27 9.41 -16.97
CA GLY A 426 -10.47 10.25 -16.81
C GLY A 426 -11.73 9.48 -16.37
N VAL A 427 -11.79 8.17 -16.60
CA VAL A 427 -12.87 7.32 -16.07
C VAL A 427 -12.73 7.12 -14.56
N VAL A 428 -11.50 6.94 -14.09
CA VAL A 428 -11.20 6.80 -12.67
C VAL A 428 -11.44 8.12 -11.96
N ASP A 429 -11.02 9.23 -12.54
CA ASP A 429 -11.21 10.56 -11.97
C ASP A 429 -12.70 10.92 -11.89
N GLY A 430 -13.48 10.56 -12.92
CA GLY A 430 -14.94 10.67 -12.90
C GLY A 430 -15.58 9.80 -11.82
N ALA A 431 -15.15 8.55 -11.69
CA ALA A 431 -15.65 7.66 -10.63
C ALA A 431 -15.29 8.17 -9.23
N LEU A 432 -14.09 8.69 -9.01
CA LEU A 432 -13.68 9.30 -7.74
C LEU A 432 -14.52 10.54 -7.43
N LYS A 433 -14.73 11.42 -8.41
CA LYS A 433 -15.58 12.60 -8.24
C LYS A 433 -17.01 12.23 -7.87
N ASP A 434 -17.59 11.23 -8.55
CA ASP A 434 -18.96 10.78 -8.28
C ASP A 434 -19.10 10.09 -6.92
N LEU A 435 -18.08 9.35 -6.47
CA LEU A 435 -18.13 8.58 -5.23
C LEU A 435 -17.72 9.38 -4.00
N THR A 436 -16.76 10.30 -4.12
CA THR A 436 -16.14 10.99 -2.98
C THR A 436 -16.24 12.52 -3.06
N GLY A 437 -16.86 13.05 -4.13
CA GLY A 437 -17.06 14.49 -4.33
C GLY A 437 -15.85 15.21 -4.92
N ALA A 438 -14.67 14.58 -5.02
CA ALA A 438 -13.49 15.17 -5.62
C ALA A 438 -12.72 14.16 -6.50
N PRO A 439 -12.11 14.60 -7.61
CA PRO A 439 -11.30 13.73 -8.47
C PRO A 439 -9.91 13.45 -7.89
N SER A 440 -9.54 14.11 -6.78
CA SER A 440 -8.18 14.04 -6.23
C SER A 440 -7.94 12.74 -5.48
N ARG A 441 -6.75 12.18 -5.72
CA ARG A 441 -6.23 11.02 -5.02
C ARG A 441 -4.76 11.24 -4.66
N THR A 442 -4.36 10.78 -3.48
CA THR A 442 -2.98 10.85 -3.03
C THR A 442 -2.41 9.45 -3.02
N VAL A 443 -1.49 9.15 -3.94
CA VAL A 443 -0.75 7.89 -3.96
C VAL A 443 0.19 7.87 -2.75
N LEU A 444 0.00 6.91 -1.85
CA LEU A 444 0.83 6.73 -0.66
C LEU A 444 1.94 5.72 -0.91
N THR A 445 1.62 4.59 -1.53
CA THR A 445 2.58 3.51 -1.76
C THR A 445 2.49 2.99 -3.19
N ARG A 446 3.64 2.53 -3.68
CA ARG A 446 3.79 1.86 -4.97
C ARG A 446 4.56 0.57 -4.74
N SER A 447 3.99 -0.56 -5.12
CA SER A 447 4.64 -1.86 -5.03
C SER A 447 4.50 -2.63 -6.34
N VAL A 448 5.45 -3.52 -6.62
CA VAL A 448 5.40 -4.37 -7.81
C VAL A 448 4.90 -5.74 -7.38
N THR A 449 3.74 -6.14 -7.89
CA THR A 449 3.13 -7.45 -7.62
C THR A 449 3.01 -8.22 -8.93
N GLY A 450 3.97 -9.13 -9.17
CA GLY A 450 4.06 -9.90 -10.40
C GLY A 450 4.26 -9.01 -11.64
N LYS A 451 3.26 -8.98 -12.53
CA LYS A 451 3.28 -8.19 -13.76
C LYS A 451 2.66 -6.78 -13.63
N TYR A 452 2.22 -6.43 -12.42
CA TYR A 452 1.54 -5.18 -12.15
C TYR A 452 2.36 -4.28 -11.22
N LEU A 453 2.28 -2.97 -11.47
CA LEU A 453 2.60 -1.92 -10.51
C LEU A 453 1.29 -1.59 -9.78
N VAL A 454 1.23 -1.88 -8.50
CA VAL A 454 0.09 -1.61 -7.63
C VAL A 454 0.35 -0.27 -6.94
N GLU A 455 -0.53 0.70 -7.16
CA GLU A 455 -0.52 1.98 -6.46
C GLU A 455 -1.64 1.98 -5.42
N ARG A 456 -1.32 2.23 -4.15
CA ARG A 456 -2.31 2.40 -3.09
C ARG A 456 -2.30 3.85 -2.62
N GLY A 457 -3.46 4.35 -2.20
CA GLY A 457 -3.54 5.69 -1.67
C GLY A 457 -4.89 6.04 -1.07
N ARG A 458 -5.09 7.32 -0.77
CA ARG A 458 -6.32 7.86 -0.19
C ARG A 458 -7.05 8.79 -1.14
N THR A 459 -8.37 8.85 -0.98
CA THR A 459 -9.30 9.72 -1.69
C THR A 459 -9.73 10.90 -0.81
N ALA A 460 -10.29 11.95 -1.39
CA ALA A 460 -10.93 13.01 -0.61
C ALA A 460 -12.17 12.44 0.09
N GLY A 461 -12.18 12.38 1.43
CA GLY A 461 -13.25 11.72 2.21
C GLY A 461 -12.83 10.44 2.92
N ASN A 462 -11.52 10.23 3.14
CA ASN A 462 -10.96 9.10 3.89
C ASN A 462 -11.20 7.71 3.27
N GLY A 463 -11.71 7.64 2.04
CA GLY A 463 -11.74 6.39 1.29
C GLY A 463 -10.35 5.99 0.81
N GLU A 464 -10.17 4.71 0.52
CA GLU A 464 -8.93 4.15 -0.02
C GLU A 464 -9.07 3.86 -1.50
N PHE A 465 -7.98 3.92 -2.26
CA PHE A 465 -7.96 3.44 -3.63
C PHE A 465 -6.75 2.54 -3.88
N VAL A 466 -6.95 1.55 -4.74
CA VAL A 466 -5.91 0.65 -5.23
C VAL A 466 -5.99 0.58 -6.75
N ALA A 467 -4.93 0.99 -7.43
CA ALA A 467 -4.82 0.99 -8.89
C ALA A 467 -3.81 -0.06 -9.35
N TYR A 468 -4.21 -0.90 -10.30
CA TYR A 468 -3.35 -1.93 -10.90
C TYR A 468 -2.90 -1.49 -12.27
N ARG A 469 -1.64 -1.08 -12.41
CA ARG A 469 -1.04 -0.68 -13.69
C ARG A 469 -0.17 -1.78 -14.25
N GLN A 470 -0.12 -1.96 -15.56
CA GLN A 470 0.93 -2.75 -16.18
C GLN A 470 2.26 -2.01 -16.13
N LYS A 471 3.37 -2.76 -16.22
CA LYS A 471 4.72 -2.18 -16.34
C LYS A 471 4.87 -1.17 -17.51
N ARG A 472 4.04 -1.31 -18.55
CA ARG A 472 3.95 -0.37 -19.70
C ARG A 472 3.01 0.84 -19.45
N GLY A 473 2.58 1.07 -18.22
CA GLY A 473 1.80 2.24 -17.78
C GLY A 473 0.27 2.10 -17.85
N GLY A 474 -0.27 1.16 -18.65
CA GLY A 474 -1.72 1.01 -18.81
C GLY A 474 -2.43 0.50 -17.55
N LEU A 475 -3.47 1.22 -17.11
CA LEU A 475 -4.31 0.83 -15.97
C LEU A 475 -5.22 -0.37 -16.35
N ARG A 476 -5.20 -1.40 -15.51
CA ARG A 476 -5.92 -2.69 -15.70
C ARG A 476 -7.02 -2.94 -14.69
N GLY A 477 -7.12 -2.11 -13.68
CA GLY A 477 -8.22 -2.15 -12.74
C GLY A 477 -8.01 -1.11 -11.67
N VAL A 478 -9.11 -0.67 -11.08
CA VAL A 478 -9.09 0.17 -9.88
C VAL A 478 -10.14 -0.35 -8.92
N VAL A 479 -9.81 -0.33 -7.63
CA VAL A 479 -10.72 -0.57 -6.51
C VAL A 479 -10.77 0.72 -5.72
N ILE A 480 -11.98 1.20 -5.41
CA ILE A 480 -12.24 2.39 -4.60
C ILE A 480 -13.08 1.92 -3.41
N SER A 481 -12.54 2.05 -2.20
CA SER A 481 -13.21 1.71 -0.95
C SER A 481 -13.69 3.00 -0.28
N LEU A 482 -14.94 2.99 0.18
CA LEU A 482 -15.60 4.09 0.88
C LEU A 482 -15.65 3.76 2.38
N PRO A 483 -15.56 4.79 3.26
CA PRO A 483 -15.59 4.61 4.71
C PRO A 483 -16.94 4.08 5.22
#